data_AF-A0A1H5VAU7-F1
#
_entry.id   AF-A0A1H5VAU7-F1
#
_cell.length_a   1.000
_cell.length_b   1.000
_cell.length_c   1.000
_cell.angle_alpha   90.00
_cell.angle_beta   90.00
_cell.angle_gamma   90.00
#
_symmetry.space_group_name_H-M   'P 1'
#
loop_
_entity.id
_entity.type
_entity.pdbx_description
1 polymer ?
#
loop_
_entity_poly.entity_id
_entity_poly.type
_entity_poly.pdbx_seq_one_letter_code
_entity_poly.pdbx_strand_id
1 'polypeptide(L)'
;MTNNTNKIPKILHYCWFGGKPLPKDLKECLDTWEKLKGYKIMRWDESNCSFDENDFVRKTFKERKLGFIGDYYRLKAVYEYGGIYLDTDVKVNKSFDNLLDYPCFINFIFDDSVGTAIIGAKPGNKYIKDLLDMYDNTVFGKTPNGKQLDFVDGKYIAYGYPTSNYYHTYHILKTYKDFKLNNKFQDLGDFVIFPKEYFEIGTLTGRHYAIHLNAGEWRTKSDNEGQGLKAKIKGFLKKNPAIYDKVQILVRKKRYKELKKNIPFYSYYLAQRNNTELPNL
;
A
#
# COMPACT_ATOMS: atom_id res chain seq x y z
N MET A 1 20.24 19.68 19.80
CA MET A 1 19.62 19.49 18.48
C MET A 1 18.14 19.26 18.71
N THR A 2 17.28 20.22 18.36
CA THR A 2 15.83 20.09 18.53
C THR A 2 15.31 19.09 17.51
N ASN A 3 15.09 17.84 17.93
CA ASN A 3 14.40 16.85 17.11
C ASN A 3 13.04 17.44 16.72
N ASN A 4 12.86 17.71 15.43
CA ASN A 4 11.63 18.26 14.89
C ASN A 4 10.60 17.13 14.84
N THR A 5 10.04 16.75 16.00
CA THR A 5 9.08 15.66 16.19
C THR A 5 7.74 15.89 15.49
N ASN A 6 7.56 17.05 14.86
CA ASN A 6 6.34 17.45 14.16
C ASN A 6 6.35 17.16 12.64
N LYS A 7 7.47 16.67 12.07
CA LYS A 7 7.56 16.35 10.63
C LYS A 7 7.87 14.88 10.41
N ILE A 8 7.56 14.39 9.20
CA ILE A 8 7.99 13.08 8.72
C ILE A 8 9.52 13.12 8.49
N PRO A 9 10.31 12.27 9.17
CA PRO A 9 11.76 12.18 8.94
C PRO A 9 12.09 11.75 7.51
N LYS A 10 13.24 12.18 6.97
CA LYS A 10 13.74 11.71 5.66
C LYS A 10 14.36 10.32 5.77
N ILE A 11 13.54 9.31 6.04
CA ILE A 11 13.91 7.90 6.10
C ILE A 11 13.02 7.14 5.11
N LEU A 12 13.61 6.27 4.29
CA LEU A 12 12.90 5.36 3.41
C LEU A 12 13.00 3.95 3.96
N HIS A 13 11.86 3.32 4.17
CA HIS A 13 11.77 1.94 4.62
C HIS A 13 11.29 1.04 3.48
N TYR A 14 11.84 -0.16 3.37
CA TYR A 14 11.29 -1.21 2.52
C TYR A 14 11.59 -2.58 3.11
N CYS A 15 10.72 -3.55 2.84
CA CYS A 15 10.90 -4.93 3.28
C CYS A 15 11.46 -5.80 2.14
N TRP A 16 12.38 -6.70 2.47
CA TRP A 16 12.86 -7.71 1.54
C TRP A 16 13.27 -8.99 2.28
N PHE A 17 12.30 -9.89 2.44
CA PHE A 17 12.46 -11.17 3.14
C PHE A 17 12.70 -12.33 2.19
N GLY A 18 13.34 -13.37 2.70
CA GLY A 18 13.59 -14.65 2.03
C GLY A 18 14.98 -14.81 1.44
N GLY A 19 15.90 -13.87 1.70
CA GLY A 19 17.33 -13.95 1.31
C GLY A 19 17.62 -14.01 -0.19
N LYS A 20 16.61 -13.91 -1.06
CA LYS A 20 16.79 -13.94 -2.52
C LYS A 20 17.40 -12.62 -3.02
N PRO A 21 18.15 -12.61 -4.14
CA PRO A 21 18.54 -11.35 -4.76
C PRO A 21 17.31 -10.60 -5.27
N LEU A 22 17.32 -9.27 -5.16
CA LEU A 22 16.30 -8.43 -5.78
C LEU A 22 16.26 -8.65 -7.30
N PRO A 23 15.09 -9.00 -7.88
CA PRO A 23 14.88 -9.05 -9.33
C PRO A 23 15.25 -7.73 -10.01
N LYS A 24 15.64 -7.81 -11.27
CA LYS A 24 16.07 -6.64 -12.07
C LYS A 24 15.01 -5.55 -12.10
N ASP A 25 13.75 -5.90 -12.37
CA ASP A 25 12.66 -4.93 -12.48
C ASP A 25 12.37 -4.21 -11.14
N LEU A 26 12.63 -4.86 -9.99
CA LEU A 26 12.53 -4.22 -8.67
C LEU A 26 13.73 -3.31 -8.40
N LYS A 27 14.94 -3.72 -8.81
CA LYS A 27 16.12 -2.84 -8.74
C LYS A 27 15.90 -1.56 -9.56
N GLU A 28 15.35 -1.67 -10.76
CA GLU A 28 15.00 -0.50 -11.59
C GLU A 28 14.00 0.43 -10.89
N CYS A 29 13.10 -0.10 -10.05
CA CYS A 29 12.23 0.73 -9.21
C CYS A 29 13.01 1.43 -8.10
N LEU A 30 13.85 0.69 -7.35
CA LEU A 30 14.69 1.25 -6.29
C LEU A 30 15.66 2.32 -6.81
N ASP A 31 16.22 2.14 -8.01
CA ASP A 31 17.10 3.13 -8.65
C ASP A 31 16.38 4.48 -8.80
N THR A 32 15.06 4.48 -9.03
CA THR A 32 14.30 5.72 -9.14
C THR A 32 14.20 6.51 -7.83
N TRP A 33 14.46 5.87 -6.69
CA TRP A 33 14.41 6.50 -5.36
C TRP A 33 15.55 7.50 -5.14
N GLU A 34 16.57 7.53 -6.00
CA GLU A 34 17.61 8.58 -6.02
C GLU A 34 17.03 10.02 -6.07
N LYS A 35 15.80 10.15 -6.57
CA LYS A 35 15.05 11.43 -6.62
C LYS A 35 14.67 11.94 -5.23
N LEU A 36 14.68 11.07 -4.22
CA LEU A 36 14.45 11.37 -2.82
C LEU A 36 15.79 11.74 -2.16
N LYS A 37 16.31 12.91 -2.54
CA LYS A 37 17.62 13.38 -2.10
C LYS A 37 17.67 13.62 -0.59
N GLY A 38 18.71 13.12 0.05
CA GLY A 38 18.94 13.26 1.48
C GLY A 38 18.13 12.31 2.37
N TYR A 39 17.46 11.31 1.78
CA TYR A 39 16.78 10.28 2.56
C TYR A 39 17.73 9.14 2.91
N LYS A 40 17.69 8.70 4.16
CA LYS A 40 18.38 7.48 4.60
C LYS A 40 17.54 6.27 4.22
N ILE A 41 18.12 5.31 3.50
CA ILE A 41 17.43 4.05 3.18
C ILE A 41 17.66 3.03 4.30
N MET A 42 16.59 2.39 4.75
CA MET A 42 16.57 1.32 5.75
C MET A 42 15.82 0.11 5.19
N ARG A 43 16.58 -0.96 4.93
CA ARG A 43 16.02 -2.26 4.54
C ARG A 43 15.61 -3.05 5.78
N TRP A 44 14.45 -3.67 5.73
CA TRP A 44 13.95 -4.60 6.73
C TRP A 44 14.02 -6.02 6.17
N ASP A 45 14.77 -6.89 6.83
CA ASP A 45 15.02 -8.28 6.45
C ASP A 45 15.31 -9.14 7.70
N GLU A 46 15.74 -10.39 7.50
CA GLU A 46 16.07 -11.33 8.58
C GLU A 46 17.14 -10.81 9.56
N SER A 47 17.98 -9.84 9.18
CA SER A 47 19.07 -9.33 10.02
C SER A 47 18.62 -8.34 11.09
N ASN A 48 17.44 -7.74 10.93
CA ASN A 48 16.92 -6.71 11.85
C ASN A 48 15.43 -6.88 12.20
N CYS A 49 14.80 -7.97 11.76
CA CYS A 49 13.43 -8.32 12.09
C CYS A 49 13.38 -9.58 12.97
N SER A 50 12.46 -9.60 13.94
CA SER A 50 12.03 -10.82 14.62
C SER A 50 10.84 -11.48 13.91
N PHE A 51 10.84 -12.80 13.83
CA PHE A 51 9.67 -13.56 13.37
C PHE A 51 8.78 -14.07 14.52
N ASP A 52 9.02 -13.56 15.73
CA ASP A 52 8.30 -13.88 16.96
C ASP A 52 7.61 -12.65 17.59
N GLU A 53 7.25 -11.67 16.76
CA GLU A 53 6.64 -10.41 17.19
C GLU A 53 5.26 -10.60 17.83
N ASN A 54 4.36 -11.28 17.11
CA ASN A 54 2.98 -11.54 17.50
C ASN A 54 2.45 -12.79 16.77
N ASP A 55 1.20 -13.18 17.05
CA ASP A 55 0.62 -14.38 16.46
C ASP A 55 0.44 -14.28 14.94
N PHE A 56 0.21 -13.08 14.42
CA PHE A 56 0.14 -12.84 12.98
C PHE A 56 1.49 -13.10 12.30
N VAL A 57 2.58 -12.53 12.82
CA VAL A 57 3.94 -12.73 12.29
C VAL A 57 4.38 -14.18 12.44
N ARG A 58 4.19 -14.79 13.62
CA ARG A 58 4.51 -16.21 13.86
C ARG A 58 3.81 -17.12 12.87
N LYS A 59 2.49 -16.93 12.68
CA LYS A 59 1.69 -17.77 11.78
C LYS A 59 2.08 -17.56 10.32
N THR A 60 2.24 -16.32 9.86
CA THR A 60 2.63 -16.03 8.48
C THR A 60 4.04 -16.54 8.17
N PHE A 61 4.98 -16.44 9.11
CA PHE A 61 6.30 -17.03 8.98
C PHE A 61 6.26 -18.56 8.90
N LYS A 62 5.56 -19.22 9.82
CA LYS A 62 5.36 -20.68 9.82
C LYS A 62 4.78 -21.19 8.50
N GLU A 63 3.86 -20.44 7.90
CA GLU A 63 3.21 -20.78 6.62
C GLU A 63 3.93 -20.23 5.37
N ARG A 64 5.14 -19.65 5.55
CA ARG A 64 5.96 -19.06 4.47
C ARG A 64 5.26 -17.98 3.66
N LYS A 65 4.37 -17.22 4.31
CA LYS A 65 3.61 -16.09 3.74
C LYS A 65 4.39 -14.77 3.90
N LEU A 66 5.62 -14.72 3.38
CA LEU A 66 6.58 -13.64 3.65
C LEU A 66 6.08 -12.22 3.29
N GLY A 67 5.26 -12.08 2.25
CA GLY A 67 4.67 -10.78 1.88
C GLY A 67 3.82 -10.18 3.00
N PHE A 68 3.10 -11.02 3.76
CA PHE A 68 2.28 -10.57 4.88
C PHE A 68 3.12 -10.18 6.10
N ILE A 69 4.33 -10.71 6.26
CA ILE A 69 5.27 -10.22 7.28
C ILE A 69 5.66 -8.76 6.97
N GLY A 70 5.85 -8.44 5.69
CA GLY A 70 6.06 -7.05 5.23
C GLY A 70 4.89 -6.12 5.54
N ASP A 71 3.66 -6.63 5.56
CA ASP A 71 2.47 -5.84 5.95
C ASP A 71 2.52 -5.38 7.42
N TYR A 72 3.10 -6.17 8.32
CA TYR A 72 3.33 -5.76 9.70
C TYR A 72 4.54 -4.81 9.81
N TYR A 73 5.67 -5.19 9.20
CA TYR A 73 6.91 -4.42 9.33
C TYR A 73 6.86 -3.04 8.65
N ARG A 74 6.03 -2.86 7.60
CA ARG A 74 5.82 -1.51 7.02
C ARG A 74 5.23 -0.54 8.04
N LEU A 75 4.30 -1.01 8.87
CA LEU A 75 3.64 -0.22 9.91
C LEU A 75 4.58 -0.03 11.10
N LYS A 76 5.22 -1.11 11.57
CA LYS A 76 6.19 -1.05 12.68
C LYS A 76 7.32 -0.06 12.38
N ALA A 77 7.90 -0.13 11.19
CA ALA A 77 8.96 0.77 10.76
C ALA A 77 8.55 2.24 10.81
N VAL A 78 7.41 2.57 10.18
CA VAL A 78 6.91 3.94 10.12
C VAL A 78 6.45 4.43 11.50
N TYR A 79 5.91 3.55 12.35
CA TYR A 79 5.51 3.91 13.70
C TYR A 79 6.72 4.26 14.59
N GLU A 80 7.74 3.40 14.60
CA GLU A 80 8.91 3.55 15.48
C GLU A 80 9.84 4.67 15.02
N TYR A 81 10.10 4.78 13.72
CA TYR A 81 11.11 5.69 13.18
C TYR A 81 10.52 6.92 12.48
N GLY A 82 9.21 6.92 12.22
CA GLY A 82 8.61 7.81 11.22
C GLY A 82 9.08 7.44 9.82
N GLY A 83 9.07 8.40 8.91
CA GLY A 83 9.60 8.23 7.57
C GLY A 83 8.55 7.76 6.59
N ILE A 84 9.02 7.20 5.47
CA ILE A 84 8.18 6.81 4.35
C ILE A 84 8.51 5.37 3.98
N TYR A 85 7.54 4.48 4.10
CA TYR A 85 7.63 3.14 3.57
C TYR A 85 7.30 3.13 2.07
N LEU A 86 8.05 2.32 1.32
CA LEU A 86 7.84 2.04 -0.10
C LEU A 86 7.90 0.53 -0.36
N ASP A 87 6.89 -0.02 -1.04
CA ASP A 87 7.02 -1.35 -1.66
C ASP A 87 8.10 -1.31 -2.75
N THR A 88 8.81 -2.44 -2.92
CA THR A 88 9.97 -2.52 -3.83
C THR A 88 9.64 -2.32 -5.30
N ASP A 89 8.36 -2.39 -5.67
CA ASP A 89 7.84 -2.16 -7.03
C ASP A 89 7.20 -0.77 -7.20
N VAL A 90 7.55 0.17 -6.32
CA VAL A 90 7.19 1.59 -6.44
C VAL A 90 8.26 2.34 -7.23
N LYS A 91 7.86 2.85 -8.41
CA LYS A 91 8.65 3.77 -9.23
C LYS A 91 8.40 5.20 -8.75
N VAL A 92 9.44 5.89 -8.28
CA VAL A 92 9.39 7.29 -7.83
C VAL A 92 9.64 8.24 -9.01
N ASN A 93 8.78 9.25 -9.15
CA ASN A 93 8.79 10.21 -10.24
C ASN A 93 9.28 11.60 -9.80
N LYS A 94 9.09 12.00 -8.55
CA LYS A 94 9.56 13.29 -8.01
C LYS A 94 9.78 13.24 -6.50
N SER A 95 10.41 14.28 -5.96
CA SER A 95 10.67 14.43 -4.52
C SER A 95 9.38 14.40 -3.69
N PHE A 96 9.46 13.82 -2.49
CA PHE A 96 8.38 13.73 -1.51
C PHE A 96 8.47 14.83 -0.45
N ASP A 97 9.41 15.77 -0.58
CA ASP A 97 9.68 16.79 0.45
C ASP A 97 8.43 17.63 0.81
N ASN A 98 7.58 17.91 -0.17
CA ASN A 98 6.32 18.65 0.04
C ASN A 98 5.23 17.85 0.79
N LEU A 99 5.52 16.60 1.16
CA LEU A 99 4.63 15.73 1.92
C LEU A 99 5.06 15.60 3.39
N LEU A 100 6.25 16.08 3.74
CA LEU A 100 6.85 15.85 5.06
C LEU A 100 6.19 16.64 6.19
N ASP A 101 5.39 17.64 5.85
CA ASP A 101 4.66 18.47 6.80
C ASP A 101 3.32 17.85 7.23
N TYR A 102 2.87 16.76 6.58
CA TYR A 102 1.68 16.04 7.02
C TYR A 102 1.97 15.15 8.25
N PRO A 103 1.00 14.96 9.15
CA PRO A 103 1.16 14.02 10.26
C PRO A 103 1.30 12.57 9.77
N CYS A 104 0.55 12.23 8.73
CA CYS A 104 0.65 11.00 7.95
C CYS A 104 0.05 11.24 6.56
N PHE A 105 0.59 10.60 5.54
CA PHE A 105 0.00 10.55 4.21
C PHE A 105 -0.07 9.12 3.67
N ILE A 106 -1.18 8.83 2.99
CA ILE A 106 -1.45 7.58 2.28
C ILE A 106 -2.17 7.89 0.95
N ASN A 107 -2.52 6.87 0.17
CA ASN A 107 -3.28 7.04 -1.06
C ASN A 107 -4.39 6.01 -1.22
N PHE A 108 -5.35 6.28 -2.10
CA PHE A 108 -6.26 5.26 -2.61
C PHE A 108 -5.52 4.30 -3.54
N ILE A 109 -5.88 3.01 -3.55
CA ILE A 109 -5.50 2.06 -4.61
C ILE A 109 -6.63 1.95 -5.63
N PHE A 110 -7.87 1.84 -5.15
CA PHE A 110 -9.10 1.87 -5.96
C PHE A 110 -10.02 2.97 -5.44
N ASP A 111 -11.12 3.25 -6.14
CA ASP A 111 -12.10 4.24 -5.66
C ASP A 111 -12.77 3.81 -4.34
N ASP A 112 -12.72 2.51 -4.04
CA ASP A 112 -13.34 1.83 -2.91
C ASP A 112 -12.32 1.24 -1.92
N SER A 113 -11.02 1.52 -2.05
CA SER A 113 -10.01 0.99 -1.14
C SER A 113 -8.74 1.81 -1.06
N VAL A 114 -8.12 1.77 0.12
CA VAL A 114 -6.87 2.42 0.48
C VAL A 114 -5.68 1.57 0.05
N GLY A 115 -4.67 2.21 -0.52
CA GLY A 115 -3.39 1.62 -0.91
C GLY A 115 -2.35 1.73 0.20
N THR A 116 -1.47 0.74 0.27
CA THR A 116 -0.47 0.60 1.35
C THR A 116 0.95 0.49 0.83
N ALA A 117 1.15 0.56 -0.49
CA ALA A 117 2.47 0.51 -1.12
C ALA A 117 3.35 1.73 -0.78
N ILE A 118 2.73 2.84 -0.37
CA ILE A 118 3.41 4.05 0.07
C ILE A 118 2.69 4.58 1.32
N ILE A 119 3.40 4.65 2.43
CA ILE A 119 2.87 5.17 3.70
C ILE A 119 3.94 6.09 4.29
N GLY A 120 3.61 7.36 4.51
CA GLY A 120 4.49 8.27 5.24
C GLY A 120 3.86 8.72 6.55
N ALA A 121 4.62 8.78 7.63
CA ALA A 121 4.12 9.34 8.89
C ALA A 121 5.24 9.86 9.80
N LYS A 122 4.87 10.73 10.73
CA LYS A 122 5.72 11.07 11.87
C LYS A 122 5.83 9.85 12.81
N PRO A 123 6.94 9.69 13.56
CA PRO A 123 7.04 8.65 14.57
C PRO A 123 5.90 8.79 15.59
N GLY A 124 5.34 7.67 16.04
CA GLY A 124 4.24 7.66 17.00
C GLY A 124 2.88 8.11 16.44
N ASN A 125 2.70 8.16 15.11
CA ASN A 125 1.40 8.56 14.52
C ASN A 125 0.27 7.62 14.98
N LYS A 126 -0.85 8.20 15.46
CA LYS A 126 -1.99 7.47 16.03
C LYS A 126 -2.64 6.52 15.03
N TYR A 127 -2.88 6.94 13.79
CA TYR A 127 -3.48 6.10 12.76
C TYR A 127 -2.62 4.86 12.47
N ILE A 128 -1.30 5.02 12.40
CA ILE A 128 -0.38 3.89 12.23
C ILE A 128 -0.40 2.97 13.45
N LYS A 129 -0.47 3.53 14.67
CA LYS A 129 -0.58 2.74 15.90
C LYS A 129 -1.82 1.88 15.92
N ASP A 130 -2.99 2.45 15.59
CA ASP A 130 -4.25 1.72 15.59
C ASP A 130 -4.20 0.51 14.63
N LEU A 131 -3.54 0.66 13.47
CA LEU A 131 -3.33 -0.44 12.52
C LEU A 131 -2.32 -1.48 13.02
N LEU A 132 -1.24 -1.05 13.67
CA LEU A 132 -0.29 -1.96 14.28
C LEU A 132 -0.97 -2.80 15.38
N ASP A 133 -1.81 -2.17 16.20
CA ASP A 133 -2.64 -2.83 17.20
C ASP A 133 -3.62 -3.83 16.59
N MET A 134 -4.15 -3.57 15.40
CA MET A 134 -4.95 -4.57 14.67
C MET A 134 -4.13 -5.83 14.36
N TYR A 135 -2.89 -5.69 13.89
CA TYR A 135 -2.03 -6.84 13.61
C TYR A 135 -1.61 -7.58 14.88
N ASP A 136 -1.22 -6.84 15.93
CA ASP A 136 -0.83 -7.41 17.22
C ASP A 136 -1.95 -8.23 17.87
N ASN A 137 -3.20 -7.79 17.68
CA ASN A 137 -4.39 -8.45 18.24
C ASN A 137 -5.18 -9.27 17.21
N THR A 138 -4.60 -9.59 16.05
CA THR A 138 -5.31 -10.33 15.00
C THR A 138 -5.62 -11.76 15.45
N VAL A 139 -6.91 -12.12 15.39
CA VAL A 139 -7.38 -13.49 15.61
C VAL A 139 -7.74 -14.10 14.26
N PHE A 140 -7.16 -15.25 13.92
CA PHE A 140 -7.49 -15.96 12.69
C PHE A 140 -8.77 -16.77 12.86
N GLY A 141 -9.82 -16.39 12.13
CA GLY A 141 -11.11 -17.09 12.12
C GLY A 141 -11.27 -18.05 10.93
N LYS A 142 -12.26 -18.94 11.01
CA LYS A 142 -12.75 -19.71 9.85
C LYS A 142 -13.86 -18.90 9.16
N THR A 143 -13.73 -18.67 7.85
CA THR A 143 -14.61 -17.80 7.07
C THR A 143 -16.07 -18.29 7.09
N PRO A 144 -17.04 -17.47 7.55
CA PRO A 144 -18.44 -17.85 7.47
C PRO A 144 -19.01 -17.68 6.06
N ASN A 145 -18.67 -16.59 5.34
CA ASN A 145 -19.34 -16.19 4.08
C ASN A 145 -18.47 -15.25 3.20
N GLY A 146 -17.23 -15.60 2.88
CA GLY A 146 -16.35 -14.78 2.03
C GLY A 146 -15.87 -13.43 2.61
N LYS A 147 -16.39 -13.00 3.77
CA LYS A 147 -15.90 -11.86 4.56
C LYS A 147 -14.42 -12.06 4.90
N GLN A 148 -13.63 -10.99 4.87
CA GLN A 148 -12.18 -11.05 5.10
C GLN A 148 -11.75 -10.48 6.45
N LEU A 149 -12.45 -9.46 6.94
CA LEU A 149 -12.17 -8.83 8.22
C LEU A 149 -13.47 -8.63 8.98
N ASP A 150 -13.45 -8.86 10.29
CA ASP A 150 -14.56 -8.56 11.20
C ASP A 150 -14.04 -7.94 12.50
N PHE A 151 -14.97 -7.45 13.31
CA PHE A 151 -14.69 -6.98 14.66
C PHE A 151 -15.75 -7.47 15.62
N VAL A 152 -15.37 -8.43 16.46
CA VAL A 152 -16.27 -9.15 17.37
C VAL A 152 -15.66 -9.08 18.77
N ASP A 153 -16.46 -8.68 19.77
CA ASP A 153 -16.06 -8.63 21.19
C ASP A 153 -14.72 -7.89 21.43
N GLY A 154 -14.53 -6.76 20.76
CA GLY A 154 -13.34 -5.93 20.90
C GLY A 154 -12.11 -6.44 20.12
N LYS A 155 -12.23 -7.51 19.34
CA LYS A 155 -11.12 -8.13 18.62
C LYS A 155 -11.33 -8.13 17.10
N TYR A 156 -10.25 -7.87 16.37
CA TYR A 156 -10.24 -8.01 14.92
C TYR A 156 -10.10 -9.47 14.52
N ILE A 157 -11.04 -9.95 13.72
CA ILE A 157 -11.03 -11.31 13.19
C ILE A 157 -10.60 -11.25 11.74
N ALA A 158 -9.47 -11.88 11.42
CA ALA A 158 -9.00 -12.05 10.06
C ALA A 158 -9.43 -13.43 9.53
N TYR A 159 -10.16 -13.44 8.43
CA TYR A 159 -10.55 -14.66 7.74
C TYR A 159 -9.56 -14.94 6.60
N GLY A 160 -8.66 -15.89 6.83
CA GLY A 160 -7.55 -16.16 5.92
C GLY A 160 -6.44 -15.13 6.05
N TYR A 161 -5.98 -14.57 4.93
CA TYR A 161 -4.90 -13.58 4.88
C TYR A 161 -5.37 -12.32 4.11
N PRO A 162 -6.15 -11.44 4.75
CA PRO A 162 -6.53 -10.17 4.15
C PRO A 162 -5.29 -9.33 3.87
N THR A 163 -5.25 -8.67 2.71
CA THR A 163 -4.15 -7.77 2.37
C THR A 163 -4.17 -6.54 3.27
N SER A 164 -3.01 -5.91 3.53
CA SER A 164 -2.91 -4.66 4.30
C SER A 164 -3.91 -3.57 3.85
N ASN A 165 -4.15 -3.42 2.54
CA ASN A 165 -5.17 -2.51 2.00
C ASN A 165 -6.54 -2.65 2.69
N TYR A 166 -6.93 -3.87 3.05
CA TYR A 166 -8.22 -4.15 3.68
C TYR A 166 -8.22 -3.80 5.17
N TYR A 167 -7.11 -4.01 5.88
CA TYR A 167 -6.96 -3.52 7.27
C TYR A 167 -7.10 -2.00 7.33
N HIS A 168 -6.37 -1.29 6.46
CA HIS A 168 -6.44 0.16 6.35
C HIS A 168 -7.86 0.64 6.01
N THR A 169 -8.46 0.08 4.97
CA THR A 169 -9.78 0.51 4.51
C THR A 169 -10.85 0.24 5.58
N TYR A 170 -10.86 -0.96 6.17
CA TYR A 170 -11.81 -1.33 7.22
C TYR A 170 -11.68 -0.43 8.45
N HIS A 171 -10.45 -0.23 8.93
CA HIS A 171 -10.18 0.64 10.08
C HIS A 171 -10.68 2.07 9.84
N ILE A 172 -10.40 2.63 8.67
CA ILE A 172 -10.80 4.01 8.36
C ILE A 172 -12.32 4.13 8.31
N LEU A 173 -13.00 3.22 7.59
CA LEU A 173 -14.46 3.24 7.48
C LEU A 173 -15.16 3.08 8.83
N LYS A 174 -14.56 2.32 9.74
CA LYS A 174 -15.09 2.11 11.08
C LYS A 174 -14.87 3.31 12.01
N THR A 175 -13.73 3.98 11.89
CA THR A 175 -13.27 4.97 12.87
C THR A 175 -13.55 6.42 12.45
N TYR A 176 -13.46 6.72 11.15
CA TYR A 176 -13.54 8.08 10.60
C TYR A 176 -14.83 8.25 9.79
N LYS A 177 -15.90 8.72 10.44
CA LYS A 177 -17.25 8.84 9.85
C LYS A 177 -17.30 9.76 8.62
N ASP A 178 -16.40 10.74 8.57
CA ASP A 178 -16.31 11.72 7.48
C ASP A 178 -15.59 11.18 6.24
N PHE A 179 -14.86 10.06 6.37
CA PHE A 179 -14.15 9.45 5.26
C PHE A 179 -15.09 8.95 4.17
N LYS A 180 -14.78 9.29 2.93
CA LYS A 180 -15.51 8.86 1.73
C LYS A 180 -14.62 8.07 0.78
N LEU A 181 -15.10 6.92 0.34
CA LEU A 181 -14.57 6.17 -0.77
C LEU A 181 -14.92 6.89 -2.08
N ASN A 182 -14.03 7.77 -2.55
CA ASN A 182 -14.31 8.58 -3.75
C ASN A 182 -13.05 8.94 -4.57
N ASN A 183 -11.88 8.44 -4.18
CA ASN A 183 -10.60 8.77 -4.81
C ASN A 183 -10.34 10.29 -4.91
N LYS A 184 -10.78 11.07 -3.92
CA LYS A 184 -10.44 12.50 -3.78
C LYS A 184 -9.53 12.71 -2.59
N PHE A 185 -8.75 13.78 -2.64
CA PHE A 185 -7.96 14.22 -1.49
C PHE A 185 -8.86 14.47 -0.29
N GLN A 186 -8.49 13.94 0.87
CA GLN A 186 -9.19 14.15 2.14
C GLN A 186 -8.16 14.34 3.25
N ASP A 187 -8.46 15.27 4.15
CA ASP A 187 -7.73 15.51 5.39
C ASP A 187 -8.62 15.11 6.55
N LEU A 188 -8.19 14.12 7.34
CA LEU A 188 -8.93 13.60 8.49
C LEU A 188 -8.25 13.95 9.82
N GLY A 189 -7.34 14.92 9.82
CA GLY A 189 -6.60 15.37 11.00
C GLY A 189 -5.41 14.47 11.32
N ASP A 190 -5.63 13.18 11.55
CA ASP A 190 -4.56 12.22 11.89
C ASP A 190 -3.71 11.83 10.68
N PHE A 191 -4.31 11.87 9.49
CA PHE A 191 -3.67 11.60 8.21
C PHE A 191 -4.39 12.30 7.06
N VAL A 192 -3.69 12.43 5.94
CA VAL A 192 -4.26 12.81 4.66
C VAL A 192 -4.22 11.63 3.69
N ILE A 193 -5.22 11.53 2.82
CA ILE A 193 -5.27 10.50 1.78
C ILE A 193 -5.36 11.14 0.40
N PHE A 194 -4.45 10.77 -0.49
CA PHE A 194 -4.37 11.28 -1.85
C PHE A 194 -5.11 10.40 -2.86
N PRO A 195 -5.58 10.97 -3.99
CA PRO A 195 -6.04 10.19 -5.13
C PRO A 195 -4.97 9.22 -5.64
N LYS A 196 -5.39 8.04 -6.09
CA LYS A 196 -4.53 6.98 -6.64
C LYS A 196 -3.66 7.46 -7.80
N GLU A 197 -4.07 8.49 -8.52
CA GLU A 197 -3.29 9.11 -9.60
C GLU A 197 -1.93 9.65 -9.14
N TYR A 198 -1.78 10.04 -7.86
CA TYR A 198 -0.54 10.63 -7.36
C TYR A 198 0.52 9.61 -6.97
N PHE A 199 0.12 8.38 -6.59
CA PHE A 199 1.01 7.41 -5.95
C PHE A 199 0.88 5.98 -6.49
N GLU A 200 -0.25 5.66 -7.14
CA GLU A 200 -0.56 4.29 -7.59
C GLU A 200 -0.48 4.18 -9.11
N ILE A 201 -1.28 4.95 -9.85
CA ILE A 201 -1.48 4.74 -11.30
C ILE A 201 -0.86 5.80 -12.21
N GLY A 202 -0.45 6.95 -11.66
CA GLY A 202 0.11 8.07 -12.40
C GLY A 202 -0.89 8.98 -13.13
N THR A 203 -0.38 10.09 -13.68
CA THR A 203 -1.14 11.07 -14.47
C THR A 203 -0.53 11.26 -15.86
N LEU A 204 -1.37 11.54 -16.87
CA LEU A 204 -0.90 11.86 -18.22
C LEU A 204 -0.09 13.17 -18.29
N THR A 205 -0.29 14.05 -17.30
CA THR A 205 0.42 15.33 -17.14
C THR A 205 1.81 15.17 -16.52
N GLY A 206 2.15 13.98 -15.98
CA GLY A 206 3.40 13.76 -15.25
C GLY A 206 3.41 14.31 -13.82
N ARG A 207 2.32 14.97 -13.36
CA ARG A 207 2.20 15.55 -12.01
C ARG A 207 1.91 14.54 -10.88
N HIS A 208 2.51 13.36 -10.92
CA HIS A 208 2.39 12.32 -9.88
C HIS A 208 3.72 12.14 -9.13
N TYR A 209 3.65 11.68 -7.88
CA TYR A 209 4.81 11.40 -7.03
C TYR A 209 5.44 10.05 -7.36
N ALA A 210 4.61 9.03 -7.57
CA ALA A 210 5.05 7.68 -7.83
C ALA A 210 4.01 6.88 -8.63
N ILE A 211 4.43 5.70 -9.09
CA ILE A 211 3.58 4.66 -9.69
C ILE A 211 3.91 3.33 -9.01
N HIS A 212 2.91 2.62 -8.53
CA HIS A 212 3.03 1.27 -7.99
C HIS A 212 2.81 0.24 -9.11
N LEU A 213 3.86 -0.52 -9.46
CA LEU A 213 3.83 -1.42 -10.61
C LEU A 213 3.06 -2.72 -10.36
N ASN A 214 2.77 -3.06 -9.10
CA ASN A 214 2.06 -4.28 -8.69
C ASN A 214 2.69 -5.55 -9.30
N ALA A 215 4.02 -5.67 -9.17
CA ALA A 215 4.82 -6.77 -9.74
C ALA A 215 4.38 -8.14 -9.19
N GLY A 216 3.86 -8.17 -7.95
CA GLY A 216 3.20 -9.35 -7.41
C GLY A 216 4.12 -10.56 -7.22
N GLU A 217 5.42 -10.34 -7.01
CA GLU A 217 6.43 -11.40 -6.85
C GLU A 217 6.17 -12.36 -5.66
N TRP A 218 5.23 -12.02 -4.77
CA TRP A 218 4.72 -12.88 -3.69
C TRP A 218 3.60 -13.85 -4.10
N ARG A 219 3.01 -13.69 -5.30
CA ARG A 219 2.01 -14.60 -5.84
C ARG A 219 2.70 -15.74 -6.58
N THR A 220 2.24 -16.97 -6.36
CA THR A 220 2.66 -18.12 -7.17
C THR A 220 2.33 -17.80 -8.64
N LYS A 221 3.35 -17.66 -9.50
CA LYS A 221 3.14 -17.37 -10.92
C LYS A 221 2.43 -18.59 -11.53
N SER A 222 1.24 -18.40 -12.07
CA SER A 222 0.70 -19.32 -13.09
C SER A 222 1.31 -18.87 -14.41
N ASP A 223 2.21 -19.67 -14.96
CA ASP A 223 2.84 -19.42 -16.25
C ASP A 223 1.77 -19.31 -17.33
N ASN A 224 1.55 -18.08 -17.81
CA ASN A 224 0.87 -17.80 -19.05
C ASN A 224 1.28 -16.41 -19.55
N GLU A 225 2.56 -16.25 -19.87
CA GLU A 225 2.98 -15.17 -20.76
C GLU A 225 2.58 -15.53 -22.19
N GLY A 226 1.40 -15.08 -22.59
CA GLY A 226 0.88 -15.27 -23.95
C GLY A 226 1.78 -14.61 -24.99
N GLN A 227 2.37 -15.42 -25.87
CA GLN A 227 3.05 -14.98 -27.07
C GLN A 227 2.03 -14.39 -28.06
N GLY A 228 2.27 -13.20 -28.61
CA GLY A 228 1.38 -12.60 -29.62
C GLY A 228 1.61 -11.12 -29.90
N LEU A 229 0.70 -10.53 -30.70
CA LEU A 229 0.69 -9.13 -31.17
C LEU A 229 0.93 -8.08 -30.05
N LYS A 230 0.51 -8.39 -28.82
CA LYS A 230 0.75 -7.57 -27.61
C LYS A 230 2.24 -7.39 -27.28
N ALA A 231 3.09 -8.40 -27.52
CA ALA A 231 4.53 -8.32 -27.28
C ALA A 231 5.23 -7.41 -28.30
N LYS A 232 4.81 -7.44 -29.57
CA LYS A 232 5.34 -6.56 -30.64
C LYS A 232 5.00 -5.09 -30.41
N ILE A 233 3.77 -4.79 -29.99
CA ILE A 233 3.34 -3.44 -29.61
C ILE A 233 4.12 -2.95 -28.37
N LYS A 234 4.34 -3.83 -27.37
CA LYS A 234 5.17 -3.53 -26.20
C LYS A 234 6.62 -3.21 -26.58
N GLY A 235 7.20 -3.95 -27.54
CA GLY A 235 8.55 -3.71 -28.07
C GLY A 235 8.68 -2.39 -28.84
N PHE A 236 7.69 -2.02 -29.64
CA PHE A 236 7.68 -0.74 -30.38
C PHE A 236 7.52 0.46 -29.44
N LEU A 237 6.57 0.40 -28.50
CA LEU A 237 6.33 1.47 -27.54
C LEU A 237 7.51 1.67 -26.58
N LYS A 238 8.26 0.61 -26.23
CA LYS A 238 9.50 0.72 -25.43
C LYS A 238 10.57 1.61 -26.06
N LYS A 239 10.54 1.85 -27.38
CA LYS A 239 11.46 2.79 -28.06
C LYS A 239 11.19 4.25 -27.70
N ASN A 240 10.01 4.58 -27.14
CA ASN A 240 9.70 5.90 -26.63
C ASN A 240 9.12 5.79 -25.21
N PRO A 241 9.98 5.84 -24.17
CA PRO A 241 9.59 5.61 -22.78
C PRO A 241 8.44 6.51 -22.30
N ALA A 242 8.40 7.78 -22.76
CA ALA A 242 7.34 8.72 -22.39
C ALA A 242 5.97 8.32 -22.96
N ILE A 243 5.93 7.83 -24.21
CA ILE A 243 4.69 7.32 -24.82
C ILE A 243 4.29 6.01 -24.15
N TYR A 244 5.24 5.12 -23.89
CA TYR A 244 4.99 3.87 -23.19
C TYR A 244 4.35 4.11 -21.81
N ASP A 245 4.91 5.01 -21.01
CA ASP A 245 4.39 5.34 -19.68
C ASP A 245 2.96 5.88 -19.76
N LYS A 246 2.66 6.78 -20.70
CA LYS A 246 1.30 7.29 -20.92
C LYS A 246 0.31 6.17 -21.30
N VAL A 247 0.70 5.26 -22.17
CA VAL A 247 -0.12 4.10 -22.55
C VAL A 247 -0.34 3.20 -21.33
N GLN A 248 0.69 2.93 -20.52
CA GLN A 248 0.55 2.13 -19.31
C GLN A 248 -0.40 2.77 -18.29
N ILE A 249 -0.37 4.09 -18.13
CA ILE A 249 -1.31 4.83 -17.27
C ILE A 249 -2.76 4.60 -17.74
N LEU A 250 -3.03 4.69 -19.05
CA LEU A 250 -4.37 4.44 -19.61
C LEU A 250 -4.82 2.98 -19.39
N VAL A 251 -3.92 2.02 -19.60
CA VAL A 251 -4.20 0.60 -19.36
C VAL A 251 -4.53 0.35 -17.88
N ARG A 252 -3.74 0.91 -16.95
CA ARG A 252 -4.01 0.81 -15.51
C ARG A 252 -5.37 1.41 -15.15
N LYS A 253 -5.69 2.62 -15.64
CA LYS A 253 -6.99 3.26 -15.40
C LYS A 253 -8.16 2.36 -15.78
N LYS A 254 -8.11 1.74 -16.97
CA LYS A 254 -9.15 0.82 -17.42
C LYS A 254 -9.21 -0.45 -16.55
N ARG A 255 -8.06 -1.06 -16.27
CA ARG A 255 -7.96 -2.27 -15.43
C ARG A 255 -8.53 -2.03 -14.03
N TYR A 256 -8.16 -0.93 -13.38
CA TYR A 256 -8.58 -0.62 -12.01
C TYR A 256 -10.09 -0.34 -11.92
N LYS A 257 -10.70 0.24 -12.96
CA LYS A 257 -12.15 0.43 -13.05
C LYS A 257 -12.92 -0.89 -13.01
N GLU A 258 -12.35 -1.96 -13.56
CA GLU A 258 -12.96 -3.29 -13.52
C GLU A 258 -12.62 -4.04 -12.23
N LEU A 259 -11.35 -4.01 -11.78
CA LEU A 259 -10.92 -4.73 -10.58
C LEU A 259 -11.64 -4.26 -9.30
N LYS A 260 -11.97 -2.97 -9.19
CA LYS A 260 -12.62 -2.42 -8.00
C LYS A 260 -13.95 -3.13 -7.67
N LYS A 261 -14.68 -3.61 -8.69
CA LYS A 261 -15.96 -4.31 -8.50
C LYS A 261 -15.85 -5.60 -7.66
N ASN A 262 -14.63 -6.14 -7.52
CA ASN A 262 -14.34 -7.36 -6.76
C ASN A 262 -13.74 -7.06 -5.37
N ILE A 263 -13.62 -5.79 -5.00
CA ILE A 263 -13.07 -5.38 -3.70
C ILE A 263 -14.19 -5.45 -2.65
N PRO A 264 -13.92 -5.96 -1.43
CA PRO A 264 -14.95 -6.17 -0.41
C PRO A 264 -15.78 -4.93 -0.06
N PHE A 265 -15.21 -3.74 -0.25
CA PHE A 265 -15.85 -2.46 0.11
C PHE A 265 -16.65 -1.84 -1.04
N TYR A 266 -16.79 -2.50 -2.20
CA TYR A 266 -17.45 -1.93 -3.38
C TYR A 266 -18.93 -1.57 -3.11
N SER A 267 -19.65 -2.39 -2.34
CA SER A 267 -21.05 -2.10 -1.94
C SER A 267 -21.13 -0.85 -1.06
N TYR A 268 -20.21 -0.71 -0.09
CA TYR A 268 -20.12 0.45 0.78
C TYR A 268 -19.78 1.72 -0.02
N TYR A 269 -18.85 1.63 -0.97
CA TYR A 269 -18.54 2.69 -1.93
C TYR A 269 -19.78 3.12 -2.72
N LEU A 270 -20.56 2.18 -3.25
CA LEU A 270 -21.80 2.50 -3.97
C LEU A 270 -22.82 3.19 -3.07
N ALA A 271 -22.97 2.73 -1.83
CA ALA A 271 -23.89 3.33 -0.87
C ALA A 271 -23.50 4.77 -0.52
N GLN A 272 -22.22 5.02 -0.22
CA GLN A 272 -21.72 6.39 -0.01
C GLN A 272 -21.93 7.27 -1.25
N ARG A 273 -21.65 6.75 -2.44
CA ARG A 273 -21.77 7.51 -3.69
C ARG A 273 -23.22 7.87 -4.03
N ASN A 274 -24.14 6.95 -3.77
CA ASN A 274 -25.56 7.11 -4.07
C ASN A 274 -26.36 7.71 -2.90
N ASN A 275 -25.69 8.00 -1.78
CA ASN A 275 -26.31 8.48 -0.54
C ASN A 275 -27.44 7.56 -0.03
N THR A 276 -27.20 6.25 -0.03
CA THR A 276 -28.13 5.23 0.50
C THR A 276 -27.65 4.69 1.84
N GLU A 277 -28.46 3.84 2.47
CA GLU A 277 -28.07 3.13 3.69
C GLU A 277 -26.74 2.36 3.49
N LEU A 278 -25.86 2.48 4.47
CA LEU A 278 -24.53 1.88 4.44
C LEU A 278 -24.64 0.39 4.79
N PRO A 279 -24.07 -0.51 3.98
CA PRO A 279 -24.05 -1.93 4.32
C PRO A 279 -23.13 -2.16 5.53
N ASN A 280 -23.34 -3.28 6.22
CA ASN A 280 -22.40 -3.74 7.24
C ASN A 280 -21.01 -3.97 6.62
N LEU A 281 -19.98 -3.50 7.33
CA LEU A 281 -18.57 -3.72 6.99
C LEU A 281 -18.16 -5.19 7.21
#